data_AF-A0A418QM44-F1
#
_entry.id   AF-A0A418QM44-F1
#
_cell.length_a   1.000
_cell.length_b   1.000
_cell.length_c   1.000
_cell.angle_alpha   90.00
_cell.angle_beta   90.00
_cell.angle_gamma   90.00
#
_symmetry.space_group_name_H-M   'P 1'
#
loop_
_entity.id
_entity.type
_entity.pdbx_description
1 polymer ?
#
loop_
_entity_poly.entity_id
_entity_poly.type
_entity_poly.pdbx_seq_one_letter_code
_entity_poly.pdbx_strand_id
1 'polypeptide(L)'
;MCCTGRGSCYSGQLYLIFYLVSLTMSVADSLARIETWLAAHAPRILRESLNPGAASAALDRLETTVGRPLPADYRTLYQRFDGLNQAADNLGSFWYGPRFLPLAQVTGNYQSSAADSEVSPLSKVPAIRQDNALNPFWLRLGFDGSHVWLCLDLDPASEGQYEQVILLDEEAETAFVVAGSVSSLLRDFAQDLEQDRYVLNPDALEDGDRYLDPVQAIDVVNWYHAERWQDKVNGC
;
A
#
# COMPACT_ATOMS: atom_id res chain seq x y z
N MET A 1 39.24 -51.38 -37.98
CA MET A 1 40.62 -50.91 -37.72
C MET A 1 40.55 -49.52 -37.11
N CYS A 2 41.18 -49.37 -35.95
CA CYS A 2 41.58 -48.18 -35.17
C CYS A 2 41.02 -46.77 -35.42
N CYS A 3 40.66 -46.15 -34.27
CA CYS A 3 40.49 -44.74 -33.96
C CYS A 3 41.74 -43.86 -34.23
N THR A 4 41.58 -42.52 -34.32
CA THR A 4 42.08 -41.53 -33.32
C THR A 4 41.95 -40.05 -33.76
N GLY A 5 41.65 -39.15 -32.79
CA GLY A 5 41.85 -37.69 -32.82
C GLY A 5 40.58 -36.87 -32.52
N ARG A 6 40.13 -36.65 -31.27
CA ARG A 6 40.54 -35.69 -30.20
C ARG A 6 40.50 -34.18 -30.55
N GLY A 7 39.59 -33.49 -29.86
CA GLY A 7 39.49 -32.05 -29.53
C GLY A 7 38.07 -31.76 -29.02
N SER A 8 37.75 -31.79 -27.71
CA SER A 8 37.87 -30.71 -26.69
C SER A 8 37.50 -29.32 -27.25
N CYS A 9 36.66 -28.47 -26.65
CA CYS A 9 36.12 -28.37 -25.29
C CYS A 9 35.00 -27.29 -25.27
N TYR A 10 33.97 -27.54 -24.47
CA TYR A 10 33.28 -26.61 -23.54
C TYR A 10 32.34 -25.47 -24.00
N SER A 11 31.18 -25.51 -23.33
CA SER A 11 30.48 -24.37 -22.70
C SER A 11 29.47 -23.56 -23.52
N GLY A 12 28.43 -24.24 -24.04
CA GLY A 12 27.18 -23.59 -24.47
C GLY A 12 26.08 -23.51 -23.40
N GLN A 13 26.34 -24.00 -22.17
CA GLN A 13 25.28 -24.24 -21.16
C GLN A 13 25.28 -23.25 -19.99
N LEU A 14 26.12 -22.20 -20.06
CA LEU A 14 26.29 -21.19 -19.01
C LEU A 14 25.70 -19.81 -19.36
N TYR A 15 25.29 -19.58 -20.61
CA TYR A 15 24.72 -18.30 -21.03
C TYR A 15 23.19 -18.19 -20.83
N LEU A 16 22.53 -19.27 -20.42
CA LEU A 16 21.10 -19.27 -20.05
C LEU A 16 20.85 -19.06 -18.54
N ILE A 17 21.91 -18.88 -17.74
CA ILE A 17 21.83 -18.59 -16.30
C ILE A 17 22.46 -17.22 -15.99
N PHE A 18 22.48 -16.32 -16.98
CA PHE A 18 22.15 -14.92 -16.68
C PHE A 18 20.63 -14.79 -16.80
N TYR A 19 19.94 -15.63 -16.01
CA TYR A 19 18.64 -15.30 -15.47
C TYR A 19 18.80 -13.87 -14.94
N LEU A 20 18.18 -12.94 -15.64
CA LEU A 20 17.68 -11.72 -15.04
C LEU A 20 16.85 -12.16 -13.82
N VAL A 21 17.53 -12.33 -12.68
CA VAL A 21 16.91 -12.07 -11.40
C VAL A 21 16.67 -10.56 -11.43
N SER A 22 15.59 -10.15 -12.10
CA SER A 22 14.86 -9.00 -11.59
C SER A 22 14.54 -9.38 -10.16
N LEU A 23 15.35 -8.87 -9.22
CA LEU A 23 15.03 -8.88 -7.81
C LEU A 23 13.74 -8.07 -7.69
N THR A 24 12.60 -8.70 -7.87
CA THR A 24 11.36 -8.22 -7.27
C THR A 24 11.64 -8.24 -5.77
N MET A 25 11.97 -7.08 -5.20
CA MET A 25 12.18 -6.95 -3.76
C MET A 25 10.91 -7.48 -3.07
N SER A 26 11.09 -8.33 -2.07
CA SER A 26 9.94 -8.88 -1.36
C SER A 26 9.28 -7.80 -0.50
N VAL A 27 8.02 -8.00 -0.12
CA VAL A 27 7.36 -7.18 0.91
C VAL A 27 8.18 -7.15 2.20
N ALA A 28 8.76 -8.28 2.59
CA ALA A 28 9.59 -8.37 3.78
C ALA A 28 10.82 -7.46 3.70
N ASP A 29 11.48 -7.37 2.55
CA ASP A 29 12.63 -6.48 2.35
C ASP A 29 12.22 -5.01 2.44
N SER A 30 11.08 -4.65 1.85
CA SER A 30 10.56 -3.27 1.89
C SER A 30 10.18 -2.88 3.32
N LEU A 31 9.51 -3.75 4.07
CA LEU A 31 9.19 -3.55 5.49
C LEU A 31 10.45 -3.38 6.34
N ALA A 32 11.48 -4.21 6.12
CA ALA A 32 12.74 -4.09 6.85
C ALA A 32 13.45 -2.73 6.61
N ARG A 33 13.40 -2.21 5.37
CA ARG A 33 13.92 -0.88 5.03
C ARG A 33 13.13 0.23 5.71
N ILE A 34 11.80 0.16 5.66
CA ILE A 34 10.90 1.10 6.34
C ILE A 34 11.20 1.13 7.84
N GLU A 35 11.29 -0.03 8.49
CA GLU A 35 11.61 -0.13 9.91
C GLU A 35 12.97 0.43 10.26
N THR A 36 13.98 0.14 9.43
CA THR A 36 15.34 0.65 9.63
C THR A 36 15.33 2.19 9.58
N TRP A 37 14.63 2.76 8.60
CA TRP A 37 14.49 4.20 8.47
C TRP A 37 13.71 4.79 9.66
N LEU A 38 12.55 4.23 10.01
CA LEU A 38 11.76 4.72 11.15
C LEU A 38 12.53 4.63 12.47
N ALA A 39 13.29 3.56 12.71
CA ALA A 39 14.09 3.42 13.92
C ALA A 39 15.15 4.52 14.06
N ALA A 40 15.70 4.99 12.94
CA ALA A 40 16.72 6.04 12.91
C ALA A 40 16.12 7.46 12.92
N HIS A 41 14.99 7.68 12.24
CA HIS A 41 14.46 9.03 11.96
C HIS A 41 13.16 9.36 12.72
N ALA A 42 12.29 8.38 12.95
CA ALA A 42 10.97 8.57 13.57
C ALA A 42 10.61 7.44 14.57
N PRO A 43 11.44 7.19 15.60
CA PRO A 43 11.33 5.98 16.42
C PRO A 43 10.03 5.88 17.23
N ARG A 44 9.35 6.99 17.53
CA ARG A 44 8.04 6.98 18.20
C ARG A 44 6.95 6.37 17.32
N ILE A 45 6.99 6.57 15.99
CA ILE A 45 6.06 5.91 15.07
C ILE A 45 6.23 4.39 15.18
N LEU A 46 7.46 3.91 15.10
CA LEU A 46 7.74 2.47 15.14
C LEU A 46 7.44 1.81 16.49
N ARG A 47 7.69 2.51 17.60
CA ARG A 47 7.63 1.93 18.96
C ARG A 47 6.31 2.16 19.67
N GLU A 48 5.60 3.23 19.32
CA GLU A 48 4.40 3.68 20.05
C GLU A 48 3.17 3.68 19.13
N SER A 49 3.30 4.20 17.91
CA SER A 49 2.15 4.35 17.02
C SER A 49 1.81 3.10 16.21
N LEU A 50 2.74 2.27 15.76
CA LEU A 50 2.40 1.05 15.02
C LEU A 50 1.99 -0.08 15.97
N ASN A 51 0.81 -0.67 15.76
CA ASN A 51 0.40 -1.85 16.51
C ASN A 51 1.27 -3.05 16.14
N PRO A 52 1.49 -4.00 17.09
CA PRO A 52 2.00 -5.31 16.76
C PRO A 52 1.17 -5.97 15.65
N GLY A 53 1.81 -6.82 14.85
CA GLY A 53 1.15 -7.50 13.75
C GLY A 53 -0.07 -8.34 14.15
N ALA A 54 -1.03 -8.39 13.26
CA ALA A 54 -2.27 -9.14 13.41
C ALA A 54 -2.00 -10.65 13.41
N ALA A 55 -2.73 -11.38 14.25
CA ALA A 55 -2.71 -12.83 14.24
C ALA A 55 -3.31 -13.38 12.93
N SER A 56 -2.75 -14.47 12.40
CA SER A 56 -3.26 -15.11 11.17
C SER A 56 -4.76 -15.43 11.24
N ALA A 57 -5.27 -15.85 12.41
CA ALA A 57 -6.69 -16.12 12.60
C ALA A 57 -7.59 -14.88 12.42
N ALA A 58 -7.08 -13.66 12.66
CA ALA A 58 -7.83 -12.44 12.38
C ALA A 58 -7.92 -12.16 10.86
N LEU A 59 -6.84 -12.40 10.13
CA LEU A 59 -6.81 -12.32 8.67
C LEU A 59 -7.69 -13.39 8.02
N ASP A 60 -7.67 -14.62 8.54
CA ASP A 60 -8.55 -15.70 8.07
C ASP A 60 -10.04 -15.35 8.25
N ARG A 61 -10.38 -14.72 9.38
CA ARG A 61 -11.75 -14.23 9.63
C ARG A 61 -12.14 -13.11 8.67
N LEU A 62 -11.24 -12.16 8.39
CA LEU A 62 -11.51 -11.12 7.41
C LEU A 62 -11.72 -11.73 6.02
N GLU A 63 -10.83 -12.61 5.57
CA GLU A 63 -10.94 -13.30 4.27
C GLU A 63 -12.27 -14.06 4.15
N THR A 64 -12.65 -14.79 5.21
CA THR A 64 -13.94 -15.50 5.27
C THR A 64 -15.13 -14.55 5.21
N THR A 65 -15.04 -13.40 5.88
CA THR A 65 -16.10 -12.38 5.95
C THR A 65 -16.27 -11.66 4.62
N VAL A 66 -15.15 -11.36 3.94
CA VAL A 66 -15.12 -10.73 2.61
C VAL A 66 -15.55 -11.71 1.52
N GLY A 67 -15.31 -13.01 1.70
CA GLY A 67 -15.63 -14.04 0.71
C GLY A 67 -14.75 -13.97 -0.55
N ARG A 68 -13.64 -13.24 -0.51
CA ARG A 68 -12.62 -13.13 -1.57
C ARG A 68 -11.24 -13.34 -0.96
N PRO A 69 -10.27 -13.93 -1.69
CA PRO A 69 -8.94 -14.21 -1.17
C PRO A 69 -8.21 -12.90 -0.81
N LEU A 70 -7.62 -12.84 0.38
CA LEU A 70 -6.75 -11.72 0.74
C LEU A 70 -5.37 -11.93 0.10
N PRO A 71 -4.80 -10.90 -0.56
CA PRO A 71 -3.47 -11.00 -1.15
C PRO A 71 -2.39 -11.38 -0.13
N ALA A 72 -1.43 -12.21 -0.55
CA ALA A 72 -0.34 -12.67 0.33
C ALA A 72 0.49 -11.48 0.88
N ASP A 73 0.72 -10.47 0.05
CA ASP A 73 1.47 -9.27 0.41
C ASP A 73 0.70 -8.37 1.39
N TYR A 74 -0.63 -8.29 1.23
CA TYR A 74 -1.51 -7.63 2.21
C TYR A 74 -1.48 -8.34 3.57
N ARG A 75 -1.53 -9.68 3.56
CA ARG A 75 -1.41 -10.49 4.78
C ARG A 75 -0.06 -10.28 5.46
N THR A 76 1.03 -10.24 4.68
CA THR A 76 2.39 -9.99 5.19
C THR A 76 2.51 -8.62 5.85
N LEU A 77 1.93 -7.58 5.23
CA LEU A 77 1.84 -6.24 5.82
C LEU A 77 1.14 -6.27 7.18
N TYR A 78 -0.08 -6.83 7.24
CA TYR A 78 -0.86 -6.86 8.49
C TYR A 78 -0.26 -7.78 9.56
N GLN A 79 0.39 -8.88 9.18
CA GLN A 79 1.14 -9.72 10.09
C GLN A 79 2.37 -9.01 10.68
N ARG A 80 2.84 -7.94 10.03
CA ARG A 80 3.90 -7.10 10.58
C ARG A 80 3.37 -5.98 11.45
N PHE A 81 2.35 -5.25 10.97
CA PHE A 81 1.74 -4.10 11.63
C PHE A 81 0.22 -4.10 11.48
N ASP A 82 -0.50 -4.11 12.60
CA ASP A 82 -1.99 -4.05 12.60
C ASP A 82 -2.51 -2.61 12.66
N GLY A 83 -2.11 -1.79 11.69
CA GLY A 83 -2.47 -0.37 11.66
C GLY A 83 -1.79 0.47 12.74
N LEU A 84 -2.24 1.72 12.85
CA LEU A 84 -1.81 2.65 13.89
C LEU A 84 -2.68 2.50 15.16
N ASN A 85 -2.01 2.53 16.31
CA ASN A 85 -2.56 2.59 17.64
C ASN A 85 -3.17 3.97 17.90
N GLN A 86 -4.49 4.07 17.87
CA GLN A 86 -5.20 5.32 18.13
C GLN A 86 -5.13 5.77 19.59
N ALA A 87 -4.73 4.89 20.51
CA ALA A 87 -4.55 5.22 21.92
C ALA A 87 -3.09 5.53 22.27
N ALA A 88 -2.18 5.59 21.28
CA ALA A 88 -0.80 5.98 21.50
C ALA A 88 -0.69 7.48 21.83
N ASP A 89 0.26 7.81 22.69
CA ASP A 89 0.64 9.21 22.97
C ASP A 89 1.38 9.88 21.79
N ASN A 90 1.53 9.18 20.65
CA ASN A 90 2.12 9.72 19.44
C ASN A 90 1.10 9.68 18.30
N LEU A 91 0.70 10.84 17.80
CA LEU A 91 -0.10 10.96 16.57
C LEU A 91 0.80 10.70 15.35
N GLY A 92 1.10 9.43 15.12
CA GLY A 92 1.90 8.99 13.97
C GLY A 92 1.08 8.91 12.68
N SER A 93 1.78 8.97 11.56
CA SER A 93 1.26 8.60 10.24
C SER A 93 1.99 7.37 9.70
N PHE A 94 1.46 6.83 8.61
CA PHE A 94 2.19 5.89 7.76
C PHE A 94 2.16 6.41 6.31
N TRP A 95 2.52 5.59 5.32
CA TRP A 95 2.73 6.04 3.92
C TRP A 95 1.78 7.16 3.47
N TYR A 96 2.35 8.22 2.92
CA TYR A 96 1.68 9.42 2.39
C TYR A 96 0.85 10.28 3.37
N GLY A 97 0.80 9.97 4.67
CA GLY A 97 0.07 10.78 5.66
C GLY A 97 -1.22 10.14 6.21
N PRO A 98 -2.09 9.49 5.40
CA PRO A 98 -3.29 8.84 5.92
C PRO A 98 -3.02 7.83 7.04
N ARG A 99 -3.95 7.76 7.99
CA ARG A 99 -3.88 6.83 9.11
C ARG A 99 -4.05 5.40 8.61
N PHE A 100 -3.00 4.59 8.71
CA PHE A 100 -3.07 3.16 8.44
C PHE A 100 -4.02 2.48 9.45
N LEU A 101 -5.09 1.85 8.95
CA LEU A 101 -6.20 1.37 9.77
C LEU A 101 -5.93 -0.02 10.37
N PRO A 102 -6.24 -0.23 11.66
CA PRO A 102 -6.25 -1.57 12.25
C PRO A 102 -7.24 -2.50 11.55
N LEU A 103 -6.92 -3.78 11.43
CA LEU A 103 -7.69 -4.79 10.71
C LEU A 103 -9.13 -4.92 11.23
N ALA A 104 -9.34 -4.67 12.51
CA ALA A 104 -10.68 -4.61 13.12
C ALA A 104 -11.54 -3.49 12.52
N GLN A 105 -10.95 -2.31 12.26
CA GLN A 105 -11.65 -1.20 11.61
C GLN A 105 -11.90 -1.52 10.13
N VAL A 106 -10.94 -2.12 9.43
CA VAL A 106 -11.13 -2.59 8.04
C VAL A 106 -12.33 -3.55 7.95
N THR A 107 -12.43 -4.49 8.91
CA THR A 107 -13.56 -5.43 8.99
C THR A 107 -14.88 -4.70 9.21
N GLY A 108 -14.91 -3.73 10.13
CA GLY A 108 -16.09 -2.91 10.40
C GLY A 108 -16.52 -2.06 9.20
N ASN A 109 -15.56 -1.46 8.48
CA ASN A 109 -15.85 -0.70 7.27
C ASN A 109 -16.42 -1.59 6.17
N TYR A 110 -15.82 -2.77 5.93
CA TYR A 110 -16.38 -3.76 5.00
C TYR A 110 -17.84 -4.10 5.34
N GLN A 111 -18.13 -4.40 6.61
CA GLN A 111 -19.48 -4.76 7.06
C GLN A 111 -20.47 -3.61 6.87
N SER A 112 -20.05 -2.37 7.15
CA SER A 112 -20.88 -1.19 6.95
C SER A 112 -21.20 -1.00 5.47
N SER A 113 -20.18 -1.00 4.59
CA SER A 113 -20.35 -0.83 3.15
C SER A 113 -21.15 -1.98 2.52
N ALA A 114 -20.98 -3.21 2.99
CA ALA A 114 -21.73 -4.37 2.48
C ALA A 114 -23.21 -4.36 2.90
N ALA A 115 -23.55 -3.68 3.99
CA ALA A 115 -24.92 -3.47 4.43
C ALA A 115 -25.56 -2.22 3.81
N ASP A 116 -24.76 -1.36 3.16
CA ASP A 116 -25.23 -0.15 2.52
C ASP A 116 -25.85 -0.44 1.15
N SER A 117 -26.92 0.27 0.84
CA SER A 117 -27.64 0.17 -0.44
C SER A 117 -27.55 1.45 -1.27
N GLU A 118 -26.94 2.50 -0.73
CA GLU A 118 -26.66 3.73 -1.44
C GLU A 118 -25.65 3.49 -2.57
N VAL A 119 -25.89 4.16 -3.68
CA VAL A 119 -25.05 4.10 -4.88
C VAL A 119 -24.47 5.49 -5.08
N SER A 120 -23.17 5.60 -4.87
CA SER A 120 -22.43 6.85 -5.05
C SER A 120 -21.50 6.72 -6.26
N PRO A 121 -21.90 7.19 -7.45
CA PRO A 121 -21.07 7.02 -8.65
C PRO A 121 -19.83 7.92 -8.60
N LEU A 122 -18.75 7.48 -9.25
CA LEU A 122 -17.49 8.22 -9.37
C LEU A 122 -17.25 8.71 -10.80
N SER A 123 -16.30 9.63 -10.94
CA SER A 123 -15.70 10.01 -12.22
C SER A 123 -15.11 8.80 -12.96
N LYS A 124 -15.20 8.80 -14.30
CA LYS A 124 -14.90 7.62 -15.11
C LYS A 124 -13.40 7.31 -15.24
N VAL A 125 -12.94 6.24 -14.59
CA VAL A 125 -11.58 5.69 -14.65
C VAL A 125 -11.56 4.20 -15.08
N PRO A 126 -10.97 3.81 -16.23
CA PRO A 126 -11.08 2.44 -16.77
C PRO A 126 -10.61 1.29 -15.85
N ALA A 127 -9.67 1.56 -14.95
CA ALA A 127 -9.10 0.57 -14.03
C ALA A 127 -9.95 0.34 -12.76
N ILE A 128 -10.88 1.24 -12.44
CA ILE A 128 -11.63 1.25 -11.18
C ILE A 128 -13.12 1.19 -11.49
N ARG A 129 -13.88 0.41 -10.72
CA ARG A 129 -15.35 0.40 -10.81
C ARG A 129 -15.90 1.76 -10.37
N GLN A 130 -16.81 2.32 -11.15
CA GLN A 130 -17.31 3.69 -10.92
C GLN A 130 -18.76 3.72 -10.46
N ASP A 131 -19.40 2.56 -10.45
CA ASP A 131 -20.82 2.44 -10.14
C ASP A 131 -21.10 2.73 -8.67
N ASN A 132 -20.17 2.42 -7.76
CA ASN A 132 -20.37 2.70 -6.34
C ASN A 132 -19.06 2.96 -5.56
N ALA A 133 -18.88 4.17 -5.04
CA ALA A 133 -17.80 4.57 -4.15
C ALA A 133 -17.82 3.83 -2.79
N LEU A 134 -18.97 3.26 -2.45
CA LEU A 134 -19.19 2.40 -1.29
C LEU A 134 -18.96 0.91 -1.61
N ASN A 135 -18.27 0.57 -2.70
CA ASN A 135 -17.97 -0.82 -3.04
C ASN A 135 -17.29 -1.52 -1.84
N PRO A 136 -17.93 -2.52 -1.21
CA PRO A 136 -17.39 -3.16 -0.01
C PRO A 136 -16.08 -3.90 -0.30
N PHE A 137 -15.81 -4.27 -1.55
CA PHE A 137 -14.58 -4.95 -1.94
C PHE A 137 -13.38 -4.00 -2.09
N TRP A 138 -13.55 -2.71 -1.80
CA TRP A 138 -12.47 -1.76 -1.59
C TRP A 138 -12.15 -1.67 -0.10
N LEU A 139 -11.27 -2.57 0.37
CA LEU A 139 -10.94 -2.64 1.79
C LEU A 139 -10.22 -1.36 2.21
N ARG A 140 -10.83 -0.59 3.11
CA ARG A 140 -10.29 0.68 3.62
C ARG A 140 -8.97 0.42 4.33
N LEU A 141 -7.87 0.87 3.75
CA LEU A 141 -6.50 0.67 4.24
C LEU A 141 -6.01 1.90 5.02
N GLY A 142 -6.33 3.09 4.54
CA GLY A 142 -5.92 4.35 5.14
C GLY A 142 -7.01 5.40 5.07
N PHE A 143 -7.01 6.32 6.04
CA PHE A 143 -7.96 7.43 6.09
C PHE A 143 -7.27 8.73 6.53
N ASP A 144 -7.50 9.82 5.81
CA ASP A 144 -6.97 11.15 6.15
C ASP A 144 -7.65 11.78 7.38
N GLY A 145 -8.84 11.29 7.75
CA GLY A 145 -9.67 11.86 8.82
C GLY A 145 -10.84 12.71 8.31
N SER A 146 -11.01 12.84 7.00
CA SER A 146 -12.08 13.60 6.36
C SER A 146 -12.76 12.80 5.25
N HIS A 147 -12.24 12.83 4.02
CA HIS A 147 -12.92 12.32 2.83
C HIS A 147 -11.99 11.54 1.89
N VAL A 148 -10.71 11.38 2.25
CA VAL A 148 -9.73 10.67 1.44
C VAL A 148 -9.41 9.31 2.04
N TRP A 149 -9.63 8.28 1.25
CA TRP A 149 -9.35 6.89 1.59
C TRP A 149 -8.26 6.31 0.70
N LEU A 150 -7.33 5.56 1.29
CA LEU A 150 -6.56 4.56 0.57
C LEU A 150 -7.26 3.22 0.72
N CYS A 151 -7.45 2.50 -0.39
CA CYS A 151 -8.17 1.23 -0.40
C CYS A 151 -7.39 0.15 -1.15
N LEU A 152 -7.47 -1.09 -0.67
CA LEU A 152 -7.12 -2.27 -1.44
C LEU A 152 -8.32 -2.69 -2.28
N ASP A 153 -8.18 -2.68 -3.60
CA ASP A 153 -9.26 -3.04 -4.52
C ASP A 153 -9.26 -4.54 -4.85
N LEU A 154 -10.28 -5.24 -4.37
CA LEU A 154 -10.54 -6.65 -4.64
C LEU A 154 -11.66 -6.86 -5.69
N ASP A 155 -12.15 -5.78 -6.31
CA ASP A 155 -13.18 -5.82 -7.34
C ASP A 155 -12.95 -4.74 -8.42
N PRO A 156 -11.80 -4.78 -9.10
CA PRO A 156 -11.43 -3.78 -10.10
C PRO A 156 -12.37 -3.82 -11.31
N ALA A 157 -12.30 -2.76 -12.13
CA ALA A 157 -12.89 -2.77 -13.46
C ALA A 157 -12.04 -3.61 -14.44
N SER A 158 -12.49 -3.74 -15.69
CA SER A 158 -11.88 -4.64 -16.68
C SER A 158 -10.43 -4.32 -17.04
N GLU A 159 -10.01 -3.06 -16.92
CA GLU A 159 -8.61 -2.65 -17.17
C GLU A 159 -7.79 -2.57 -15.87
N GLY A 160 -8.40 -2.84 -14.72
CA GLY A 160 -7.73 -2.82 -13.42
C GLY A 160 -7.07 -4.15 -13.08
N GLN A 161 -6.38 -4.13 -11.95
CA GLN A 161 -5.72 -5.31 -11.39
C GLN A 161 -6.35 -5.63 -10.05
N TYR A 162 -6.64 -6.91 -9.80
CA TYR A 162 -6.93 -7.35 -8.43
C TYR A 162 -5.75 -6.91 -7.55
N GLU A 163 -5.99 -6.60 -6.28
CA GLU A 163 -4.99 -6.12 -5.31
C GLU A 163 -4.36 -4.73 -5.59
N GLN A 164 -4.81 -4.00 -6.60
CA GLN A 164 -4.37 -2.61 -6.80
C GLN A 164 -4.75 -1.75 -5.58
N VAL A 165 -3.90 -0.79 -5.25
CA VAL A 165 -4.17 0.20 -4.20
C VAL A 165 -4.67 1.47 -4.87
N ILE A 166 -5.85 1.90 -4.49
CA ILE A 166 -6.50 3.10 -5.02
C ILE A 166 -6.59 4.17 -3.95
N LEU A 167 -6.53 5.43 -4.40
CA LEU A 167 -7.08 6.54 -3.64
C LEU A 167 -8.53 6.73 -4.05
N LEU A 168 -9.40 6.95 -3.07
CA LEU A 168 -10.77 7.43 -3.24
C LEU A 168 -10.87 8.79 -2.53
N ASP A 169 -11.32 9.79 -3.25
CA ASP A 169 -11.65 11.11 -2.75
C ASP A 169 -13.16 11.29 -2.87
N GLU A 170 -13.86 11.23 -1.72
CA GLU A 170 -15.31 11.29 -1.66
C GLU A 170 -15.84 12.72 -1.93
N GLU A 171 -15.07 13.76 -1.62
CA GLU A 171 -15.48 15.15 -1.86
C GLU A 171 -15.33 15.54 -3.34
N ALA A 172 -14.25 15.09 -3.97
CA ALA A 172 -14.02 15.30 -5.40
C ALA A 172 -14.69 14.24 -6.30
N GLU A 173 -15.42 13.27 -5.72
CA GLU A 173 -16.11 12.18 -6.43
C GLU A 173 -15.18 11.46 -7.44
N THR A 174 -13.94 11.19 -7.03
CA THR A 174 -12.92 10.61 -7.91
C THR A 174 -12.11 9.51 -7.22
N ALA A 175 -11.52 8.63 -8.02
CA ALA A 175 -10.60 7.62 -7.56
C ALA A 175 -9.51 7.36 -8.60
N PHE A 176 -8.30 7.01 -8.17
CA PHE A 176 -7.22 6.64 -9.08
C PHE A 176 -6.28 5.61 -8.45
N VAL A 177 -5.57 4.86 -9.30
CA VAL A 177 -4.62 3.84 -8.86
C VAL A 177 -3.34 4.50 -8.37
N VAL A 178 -3.02 4.30 -7.09
CA VAL A 178 -1.79 4.76 -6.43
C VAL A 178 -0.66 3.75 -6.60
N ALA A 179 -0.98 2.46 -6.54
CA ALA A 179 -0.01 1.37 -6.69
C ALA A 179 -0.68 0.13 -7.30
N GLY A 180 0.06 -0.67 -8.08
CA GLY A 180 -0.48 -1.89 -8.70
C GLY A 180 -0.69 -3.05 -7.72
N SER A 181 -0.04 -2.99 -6.57
CA SER A 181 -0.15 -3.98 -5.48
C SER A 181 0.38 -3.40 -4.16
N VAL A 182 0.10 -4.08 -3.04
CA VAL A 182 0.71 -3.77 -1.73
C VAL A 182 2.25 -3.86 -1.79
N SER A 183 2.80 -4.80 -2.56
CA SER A 183 4.25 -4.90 -2.80
C SER A 183 4.80 -3.60 -3.39
N SER A 184 4.16 -3.09 -4.45
CA SER A 184 4.60 -1.84 -5.08
C SER A 184 4.44 -0.63 -4.16
N LEU A 185 3.34 -0.56 -3.39
CA LEU A 185 3.12 0.51 -2.41
C LEU A 185 4.26 0.57 -1.38
N LEU A 186 4.61 -0.57 -0.78
CA LEU A 186 5.64 -0.64 0.26
C LEU A 186 7.05 -0.38 -0.29
N ARG A 187 7.33 -0.90 -1.50
CA ARG A 187 8.60 -0.63 -2.18
C ARG A 187 8.76 0.86 -2.45
N ASP A 188 7.73 1.50 -2.98
CA ASP A 188 7.77 2.92 -3.36
C ASP A 188 7.84 3.78 -2.09
N PHE A 189 7.11 3.45 -1.03
CA PHE A 189 7.24 4.11 0.28
C PHE A 189 8.66 4.00 0.85
N ALA A 190 9.26 2.81 0.84
CA ALA A 190 10.64 2.61 1.30
C ALA A 190 11.65 3.45 0.49
N GLN A 191 11.47 3.52 -0.84
CA GLN A 191 12.31 4.35 -1.71
C GLN A 191 12.13 5.84 -1.42
N ASP A 192 10.90 6.29 -1.18
CA ASP A 192 10.62 7.70 -0.90
C ASP A 192 11.18 8.15 0.46
N LEU A 193 11.14 7.30 1.48
CA LEU A 193 11.81 7.54 2.76
C LEU A 193 13.31 7.72 2.57
N GLU A 194 13.95 6.82 1.82
CA GLU A 194 15.40 6.86 1.56
C GLU A 194 15.84 8.01 0.64
N GLN A 195 14.90 8.63 -0.08
CA GLN A 195 15.11 9.78 -0.94
C GLN A 195 14.73 11.11 -0.27
N ASP A 196 14.54 11.10 1.06
CA ASP A 196 14.17 12.29 1.86
C ASP A 196 12.88 12.98 1.36
N ARG A 197 11.93 12.19 0.85
CA ARG A 197 10.62 12.69 0.40
C ARG A 197 9.57 12.74 1.51
N TYR A 198 10.00 12.47 2.75
CA TYR A 198 9.21 12.67 3.95
C TYR A 198 9.96 13.55 4.93
N VAL A 199 9.22 14.41 5.61
CA VAL A 199 9.71 15.24 6.71
C VAL A 199 8.86 15.00 7.94
N LEU A 200 9.41 15.28 9.12
CA LEU A 200 8.60 15.32 10.33
C LEU A 200 7.81 16.62 10.33
N ASN A 201 6.49 16.54 10.49
CA ASN A 201 5.60 17.70 10.54
C ASN A 201 6.04 18.63 11.70
N PRO A 202 6.38 19.90 11.42
CA PRO A 202 6.84 20.84 12.44
C PRO A 202 5.84 21.09 13.56
N ASP A 203 4.55 21.23 13.25
CA ASP A 203 3.51 21.50 14.24
C ASP A 203 3.33 20.30 15.18
N ALA A 204 3.30 19.08 14.63
CA ALA A 204 3.26 17.86 15.41
C ALA A 204 4.50 17.71 16.30
N LEU A 205 5.69 18.13 15.81
CA LEU A 205 6.91 18.13 16.62
C LEU A 205 6.80 19.06 17.83
N GLU A 206 6.11 20.20 17.72
CA GLU A 206 5.88 21.12 18.84
C GLU A 206 5.04 20.48 19.94
N ASP A 207 4.06 19.66 19.57
CA ASP A 207 3.24 18.85 20.49
C ASP A 207 3.94 17.57 20.97
N GLY A 208 5.18 17.35 20.52
CA GLY A 208 6.02 16.22 20.88
C GLY A 208 5.84 14.99 19.98
N ASP A 209 4.85 15.00 19.09
CA ASP A 209 4.54 13.93 18.16
C ASP A 209 5.63 13.73 17.09
N ARG A 210 5.55 12.59 16.41
CA ARG A 210 6.31 12.24 15.22
C ARG A 210 5.30 11.83 14.16
N TYR A 211 5.02 12.76 13.28
CA TYR A 211 4.13 12.58 12.13
C TYR A 211 4.96 12.80 10.86
N LEU A 212 4.87 11.87 9.90
CA LEU A 212 5.54 12.01 8.61
C LEU A 212 4.62 12.72 7.62
N ASP A 213 5.08 13.86 7.12
CA ASP A 213 4.48 14.55 5.98
C ASP A 213 5.21 14.16 4.69
N PRO A 214 4.47 13.80 3.63
CA PRO A 214 5.04 13.74 2.30
C PRO A 214 5.45 15.15 1.83
N VAL A 215 6.53 15.25 1.05
CA VAL A 215 6.76 16.46 0.25
C VAL A 215 5.62 16.63 -0.77
N GLN A 216 5.29 17.87 -1.14
CA GLN A 216 4.17 18.19 -2.04
C GLN A 216 4.14 17.31 -3.31
N ALA A 217 5.29 16.98 -3.89
CA ALA A 217 5.37 16.16 -5.10
C ALA A 217 4.78 14.74 -4.97
N ILE A 218 4.59 14.22 -3.75
CA ILE A 218 4.00 12.89 -3.48
C ILE A 218 2.80 12.94 -2.53
N ASP A 219 2.35 14.13 -2.17
CA ASP A 219 1.24 14.30 -1.25
C ASP A 219 -0.04 13.79 -1.89
N VAL A 220 -0.46 12.58 -1.47
CA VAL A 220 -1.59 11.88 -2.06
C VAL A 220 -2.92 12.49 -1.63
N VAL A 221 -2.97 13.12 -0.45
CA VAL A 221 -4.17 13.80 0.04
C VAL A 221 -4.37 15.10 -0.74
N ASN A 222 -3.27 15.82 -1.03
CA ASN A 222 -3.29 17.00 -1.89
C ASN A 222 -2.95 16.68 -3.35
N TRP A 223 -3.54 15.61 -3.88
CA TRP A 223 -3.18 15.04 -5.19
C TRP A 223 -3.27 16.05 -6.35
N TYR A 224 -4.13 17.06 -6.25
CA TYR A 224 -4.31 18.13 -7.24
C TYR A 224 -3.08 19.05 -7.38
N HIS A 225 -2.16 19.03 -6.41
CA HIS A 225 -0.90 19.77 -6.44
C HIS A 225 0.34 18.87 -6.52
N ALA A 226 0.16 17.56 -6.41
CA ALA A 226 1.26 16.61 -6.41
C ALA A 226 1.57 16.11 -7.83
N GLU A 227 2.78 16.40 -8.31
CA GLU A 227 3.28 16.01 -9.62
C GLU A 227 3.08 14.51 -9.90
N ARG A 228 3.36 13.64 -8.91
CA ARG A 228 3.28 12.19 -9.06
C ARG A 228 1.89 11.69 -9.47
N TRP A 229 0.84 12.40 -9.06
CA TRP A 229 -0.54 11.92 -9.19
C TRP A 229 -1.26 12.53 -10.40
N GLN A 230 -0.70 13.57 -11.03
CA GLN A 230 -1.37 14.29 -12.13
C GLN A 230 -1.71 13.39 -13.33
N ASP A 231 -0.78 12.53 -13.77
CA ASP A 231 -1.02 11.62 -14.89
C ASP A 231 -2.05 10.53 -14.55
N LYS A 232 -2.14 10.15 -13.27
CA LYS A 232 -3.07 9.12 -12.78
C LYS A 232 -4.50 9.64 -12.74
N VAL A 233 -4.66 10.92 -12.42
CA VAL A 233 -5.96 11.59 -12.37
C VAL A 233 -6.43 12.00 -13.76
N ASN A 234 -5.54 12.58 -14.58
CA ASN A 234 -5.89 13.11 -15.89
C ASN A 234 -5.92 12.05 -17.02
N GLY A 235 -5.53 10.81 -16.73
CA GLY A 235 -5.51 9.68 -17.68
C GLY A 235 -6.88 9.10 -18.04
N CYS A 236 -7.97 9.87 -17.88
CA CYS A 236 -9.34 9.51 -18.27
C CYS A 236 -9.60 9.72 -19.77
#